data_AF-A0A1C3H409-F1
#
_entry.id   AF-A0A1C3H409-F1
#
_cell.length_a   1.000
_cell.length_b   1.000
_cell.length_c   1.000
_cell.angle_alpha   90.00
_cell.angle_beta   90.00
_cell.angle_gamma   90.00
#
_symmetry.space_group_name_H-M   'P 1'
#
loop_
_entity.id
_entity.type
_entity.pdbx_description
1 polymer ?
#
loop_
_entity_poly.entity_id
_entity_poly.type
_entity_poly.pdbx_seq_one_letter_code
_entity_poly.pdbx_strand_id
1 'polypeptide(L)' 'MLREYFPKHQDIAQYPDDYIEKAVLALNNRPRKCLQWRTPYEVHFDKALHLV' A
#
# COMPACT_ATOMS: atom_id res chain seq x y z
N MET A 1 6.35 -6.62 1.27
CA MET A 1 5.36 -5.55 1.57
C MET A 1 5.93 -4.15 1.79
N LEU A 2 7.24 -3.93 1.91
CA LEU A 2 7.83 -2.64 1.49
C LEU A 2 8.97 -2.93 0.54
N ARG A 3 9.75 -3.95 0.88
CA ARG A 3 10.79 -4.61 0.06
C ARG A 3 10.31 -5.24 -1.25
N GLU A 4 9.01 -5.24 -1.52
CA GLU A 4 8.47 -5.60 -2.85
C GLU A 4 8.59 -4.43 -3.84
N TYR A 5 8.66 -3.20 -3.32
CA TYR A 5 8.76 -1.96 -4.09
C TYR A 5 10.11 -1.25 -3.84
N PHE A 6 10.63 -1.31 -2.61
CA PHE A 6 11.86 -0.62 -2.19
C PHE A 6 12.83 -1.63 -1.55
N PRO A 7 13.82 -2.15 -2.31
CA PRO A 7 14.85 -3.04 -1.81
C PRO A 7 15.58 -2.50 -0.57
N LYS A 8 16.20 -3.40 0.20
CA LYS A 8 16.99 -2.98 1.36
C LYS A 8 18.18 -2.10 0.94
N HIS A 9 18.52 -1.15 1.82
CA HIS A 9 19.69 -0.27 1.67
C HIS A 9 19.65 0.64 0.44
N GLN A 10 18.46 0.91 -0.10
CA GLN A 10 18.24 1.92 -1.14
C GLN A 10 17.49 3.11 -0.55
N ASP A 11 17.90 4.30 -0.98
CA ASP A 11 17.15 5.52 -0.70
C ASP A 11 15.81 5.48 -1.43
N ILE A 12 14.72 5.83 -0.75
CA ILE A 12 13.39 5.89 -1.35
C ILE A 12 13.24 7.17 -2.18
N ALA A 13 13.97 8.25 -1.86
CA ALA A 13 13.90 9.52 -2.56
C ALA A 13 14.45 9.45 -4.01
N GLN A 14 15.14 8.37 -4.37
CA GLN A 14 15.64 8.17 -5.73
C GLN A 14 14.55 7.70 -6.71
N TYR A 15 13.39 7.25 -6.21
CA TYR A 15 12.29 6.78 -7.05
C TYR A 15 11.43 7.97 -7.51
N PRO A 16 10.90 7.94 -8.74
CA PRO A 16 10.02 8.99 -9.20
C PRO A 16 8.69 8.97 -8.44
N ASP A 17 8.09 10.14 -8.28
CA ASP A 17 6.86 10.31 -7.51
C ASP A 17 5.73 9.39 -8.01
N ASP A 18 5.60 9.21 -9.33
CA ASP A 18 4.58 8.35 -9.93
C ASP A 18 4.72 6.87 -9.51
N TYR A 19 5.96 6.41 -9.31
CA TYR A 19 6.24 5.06 -8.81
C TYR A 19 5.87 4.94 -7.33
N ILE A 20 6.22 5.96 -6.53
CA ILE A 20 5.88 6.02 -5.12
C ILE A 20 4.35 6.02 -4.94
N GLU A 21 3.62 6.82 -5.72
CA GLU A 21 2.15 6.86 -5.69
C GLU A 21 1.53 5.50 -6.00
N LYS A 22 2.01 4.81 -7.06
CA LYS A 22 1.53 3.47 -7.40
C LYS A 22 1.81 2.46 -6.29
N ALA A 23 2.99 2.52 -5.67
CA ALA A 23 3.35 1.66 -4.56
C ALA A 23 2.45 1.92 -3.34
N VAL A 24 2.23 3.18 -2.98
CA VAL A 24 1.34 3.59 -1.88
C VAL A 24 -0.09 3.12 -2.14
N LEU A 25 -0.61 3.34 -3.34
CA LEU A 25 -1.95 2.90 -3.73
C LEU A 25 -2.11 1.38 -3.59
N ALA A 26 -1.14 0.61 -4.11
CA ALA A 26 -1.17 -0.84 -4.03
C ALA A 26 -1.05 -1.33 -2.57
N LEU A 27 -0.21 -0.70 -1.75
CA LEU A 27 -0.04 -1.08 -0.35
C LEU A 27 -1.28 -0.81 0.50
N ASN A 28 -1.90 0.35 0.29
CA ASN A 28 -3.08 0.79 1.03
C ASN A 28 -4.36 0.05 0.62
N ASN A 29 -4.45 -0.44 -0.61
CA ASN A 29 -5.58 -1.23 -1.12
C ASN A 29 -5.37 -2.74 -1.03
N ARG A 30 -4.30 -3.22 -0.36
CA ARG A 30 -4.05 -4.67 -0.23
C ARG A 30 -4.74 -5.24 1.01
N PRO A 31 -5.68 -6.19 0.87
CA PRO A 31 -6.31 -6.91 1.98
C PRO A 31 -5.30 -7.53 2.95
N ARG A 32 -5.49 -7.35 4.26
CA ARG A 32 -4.59 -7.90 5.29
C ARG A 32 -5.34 -8.82 6.24
N LYS A 33 -4.80 -10.01 6.47
CA LYS A 33 -5.36 -10.99 7.43
C LYS A 33 -5.53 -10.42 8.83
N CYS A 34 -4.61 -9.57 9.31
CA CYS A 34 -4.71 -8.90 10.61
C CYS A 34 -5.84 -7.85 10.68
N LEU A 35 -6.36 -7.39 9.54
CA LEU A 35 -7.47 -6.44 9.44
C LEU A 35 -8.78 -7.16 9.04
N GLN A 36 -8.91 -8.45 9.35
CA GLN A 36 -10.05 -9.27 8.91
C GLN A 36 -10.25 -9.22 7.39
N TRP A 37 -9.14 -9.23 6.64
CA TRP A 37 -9.10 -9.09 5.18
C TRP A 37 -9.61 -7.76 4.62
N ARG A 38 -9.84 -6.75 5.46
CA ARG A 38 -9.98 -5.37 5.01
C ARG A 38 -8.63 -4.80 4.58
N THR A 39 -8.66 -3.80 3.73
CA THR A 39 -7.48 -3.02 3.32
C THR A 39 -7.13 -1.99 4.40
N PRO A 40 -5.86 -1.58 4.52
CA PRO A 40 -5.47 -0.47 5.38
C PRO A 40 -6.28 0.80 5.13
N TYR A 41 -6.59 1.11 3.87
CA TYR A 41 -7.41 2.26 3.49
C TYR A 41 -8.81 2.20 4.09
N GLU A 42 -9.49 1.06 3.97
CA GLU A 42 -10.85 0.86 4.49
C GLU A 42 -10.92 1.04 6.01
N VAL A 43 -9.91 0.54 6.73
CA VAL A 43 -9.86 0.66 8.19
C VAL A 43 -9.53 2.09 8.61
N HIS A 44 -8.63 2.77 7.90
CA HIS A 44 -8.22 4.13 8.25
C HIS A 44 -9.34 5.16 8.01
N PHE A 45 -10.05 5.06 6.89
CA PHE A 45 -11.10 6.00 6.52
C PHE A 45 -12.51 5.57 6.96
N ASP A 46 -12.63 4.43 7.63
CA ASP A 46 -13.90 3.73 7.94
C ASP A 46 -14.83 3.64 6.71
N LYS A 47 -14.25 3.27 5.58
CA LYS A 47 -14.96 3.09 4.31
C LYS A 47 -14.92 1.62 3.92
N ALA A 48 -15.96 1.14 3.26
CA ALA A 48 -15.91 -0.13 2.54
C ALA A 48 -15.51 0.17 1.09
N LEU A 49 -14.43 -0.46 0.62
CA LEU A 49 -14.08 -0.48 -0.79
C LEU A 49 -14.73 -1.73 -1.38
N HIS A 50 -15.74 -1.56 -2.23
CA HIS A 50 -16.20 -2.64 -3.08
C HIS A 50 -15.13 -2.88 -4.15
N LEU A 51 -14.13 -3.70 -3.82
CA LEU A 51 -13.18 -4.21 -4.79
C LEU A 51 -13.92 -5.26 -5.63
N VAL A 52 -14.43 -4.81 -6.79
CA VAL A 52 -15.11 -5.65 -7.79
C VAL A 52 -14.09 -6.41 -8.63
#